data_AF-A0A2R6NBA4-F1
#
_entry.id   AF-A0A2R6NBA4-F1
#
_cell.length_a   1.000
_cell.length_b   1.000
_cell.length_c   1.000
_cell.angle_alpha   90.00
_cell.angle_beta   90.00
_cell.angle_gamma   90.00
#
_symmetry.space_group_name_H-M   'P 1'
#
loop_
_entity.id
_entity.type
_entity.pdbx_description
1 polymer ?
#
loop_
_entity_poly.entity_id
_entity_poly.type
_entity_poly.pdbx_seq_one_letter_code
_entity_poly.pdbx_strand_id
1 'polypeptide(L)'
;MGAVTQHDRGIEGDAGATDDGANPGVALDGVSVTFGGVTALDDVSIAVENGEFFTLVGPSGCGKTTTLRAIAGFETPAAGHVRIGGQRVDGVPPEERDVGIVFQNYALFPHMSVRENVAYGLRFRDPPGDATTEERVDELLSLVDMAGMGERTITLNGFSKAYAMTGWRLGYFAGPAELIEEAGKVHGHSVSCAVNFVQHAGVEALRNTDEAVAEMAAAFEQRRDMLIEELADRGVEVPAPEGAFYLMLPVAEDDQAWCETAIGEAHVATVPGSAFGTPGYARVSYANSTERLREALDRLDEHGLLDASA
;
A
#
# COMPACT_ATOMS: atom_id res chain seq x y z
N MET A 1 8.24 -23.19 -26.64
CA MET A 1 9.34 -23.36 -27.63
C MET A 1 9.33 -22.14 -28.53
N GLY A 2 10.39 -21.35 -28.50
CA GLY A 2 10.52 -20.08 -29.23
C GLY A 2 11.02 -18.95 -28.32
N ALA A 3 12.32 -18.96 -28.00
CA ALA A 3 12.99 -17.82 -27.40
C ALA A 3 13.47 -16.90 -28.53
N VAL A 4 13.07 -15.63 -28.48
CA VAL A 4 13.59 -14.58 -29.36
C VAL A 4 14.55 -13.76 -28.51
N THR A 5 15.84 -13.92 -28.74
CA THR A 5 16.89 -13.05 -28.21
C THR A 5 16.98 -11.82 -29.11
N GLN A 6 16.62 -10.66 -28.58
CA GLN A 6 16.86 -9.38 -29.24
C GLN A 6 17.96 -8.64 -28.48
N HIS A 7 19.09 -8.44 -29.15
CA HIS A 7 20.19 -7.61 -28.66
C HIS A 7 19.88 -6.12 -28.85
N ASP A 8 20.36 -5.35 -27.87
CA ASP A 8 20.99 -4.03 -27.98
C ASP A 8 20.15 -2.79 -27.59
N ARG A 9 20.38 -2.31 -26.36
CA ARG A 9 20.72 -0.92 -26.01
C ARG A 9 21.33 -0.93 -24.60
N GLY A 10 22.64 -0.77 -24.53
CA GLY A 10 23.45 -0.89 -23.32
C GLY A 10 23.20 0.21 -22.28
N ILE A 11 23.13 -0.22 -21.03
CA ILE A 11 23.66 0.53 -19.89
C ILE A 11 25.08 -0.01 -19.73
N GLU A 12 26.11 0.78 -20.06
CA GLU A 12 27.50 0.38 -19.93
C GLU A 12 27.85 0.28 -18.43
N GLY A 13 27.81 -0.93 -17.90
CA GLY A 13 28.35 -1.27 -16.58
C GLY A 13 29.85 -1.53 -16.66
N ASP A 14 30.60 -0.90 -15.75
CA ASP A 14 32.05 -1.02 -15.58
C ASP A 14 32.50 -2.49 -15.52
N ALA A 15 33.31 -2.89 -16.48
CA ALA A 15 33.80 -4.26 -16.64
C ALA A 15 35.08 -4.45 -15.81
N GLY A 16 34.90 -4.96 -14.60
CA GLY A 16 36.00 -5.23 -13.67
C GLY A 16 35.75 -6.39 -12.73
N ALA A 17 35.46 -7.59 -13.23
CA ALA A 17 35.65 -8.83 -12.46
C ALA A 17 35.87 -10.02 -13.40
N THR A 18 36.99 -10.70 -13.18
CA THR A 18 37.47 -11.87 -13.91
C THR A 18 36.61 -13.11 -13.67
N ASP A 19 36.35 -13.82 -14.77
CA ASP A 19 35.78 -15.16 -14.87
C ASP A 19 36.54 -16.18 -14.00
N ASP A 20 35.88 -16.70 -12.96
CA ASP A 20 36.26 -17.91 -12.22
C ASP A 20 35.02 -18.81 -12.08
N GLY A 21 34.91 -19.83 -12.94
CA GLY A 21 34.25 -21.10 -12.58
C GLY A 21 32.76 -21.06 -12.22
N ALA A 22 31.95 -20.44 -13.08
CA ALA A 22 30.59 -20.84 -13.51
C ALA A 22 29.62 -21.45 -12.47
N ASN A 23 29.14 -20.64 -11.52
CA ASN A 23 27.82 -20.87 -10.96
C ASN A 23 26.83 -19.83 -11.52
N PRO A 24 25.64 -20.26 -11.95
CA PRO A 24 24.61 -19.31 -12.39
C PRO A 24 24.26 -18.35 -11.26
N GLY A 25 23.92 -17.11 -11.62
CA GLY A 25 23.50 -16.08 -10.67
C GLY A 25 22.28 -16.52 -9.87
N VAL A 26 21.32 -17.20 -10.53
CA VAL A 26 20.17 -17.85 -9.89
C VAL A 26 19.95 -19.24 -10.50
N ALA A 27 19.71 -20.25 -9.67
CA ALA A 27 19.25 -21.56 -10.15
C ALA A 27 18.11 -22.13 -9.30
N LEU A 28 17.16 -22.75 -9.98
CA LEU A 28 16.11 -23.61 -9.43
C LEU A 28 16.49 -25.04 -9.81
N ASP A 29 16.59 -25.93 -8.83
CA ASP A 29 16.91 -27.35 -9.01
C ASP A 29 15.68 -28.18 -8.61
N GLY A 30 14.82 -28.53 -9.57
CA GLY A 30 13.64 -29.38 -9.38
C GLY A 30 12.60 -28.83 -8.39
N VAL A 31 12.36 -27.52 -8.44
CA VAL A 31 11.53 -26.82 -7.46
C VAL A 31 10.04 -27.07 -7.67
N SER A 32 9.39 -27.58 -6.63
CA SER A 32 7.94 -27.76 -6.57
C SER A 32 7.33 -26.96 -5.42
N VAL A 33 6.21 -26.28 -5.69
CA VAL A 33 5.47 -25.45 -4.70
C VAL A 33 4.00 -25.80 -4.78
N THR A 34 3.39 -26.07 -3.63
CA THR A 34 1.98 -26.50 -3.50
C THR A 34 1.24 -25.64 -2.49
N PHE A 35 0.01 -25.22 -2.83
CA PHE A 35 -0.89 -24.47 -1.95
C PHE A 35 -2.18 -25.24 -1.74
N GLY A 36 -2.49 -25.64 -0.51
CA GLY A 36 -3.77 -26.30 -0.20
C GLY A 36 -4.10 -27.52 -1.09
N GLY A 37 -3.08 -28.26 -1.53
CA GLY A 37 -3.21 -29.40 -2.45
C GLY A 37 -3.17 -29.07 -3.94
N VAL A 38 -3.08 -27.79 -4.34
CA VAL A 38 -2.87 -27.35 -5.72
C VAL A 38 -1.39 -27.14 -5.98
N THR A 39 -0.85 -27.84 -6.98
CA THR A 39 0.54 -27.67 -7.43
C THR A 39 0.68 -26.42 -8.29
N ALA A 40 1.38 -25.40 -7.78
CA ALA A 40 1.64 -24.16 -8.49
C ALA A 40 2.95 -24.18 -9.28
N LEU A 41 3.95 -24.93 -8.79
CA LEU A 41 5.17 -25.29 -9.52
C LEU A 41 5.40 -26.79 -9.39
N ASP A 42 5.76 -27.45 -10.48
CA ASP A 42 6.02 -28.88 -10.55
C ASP A 42 7.38 -29.13 -11.22
N ASP A 43 8.37 -29.55 -10.43
CA ASP A 43 9.72 -29.93 -10.86
C ASP A 43 10.41 -28.90 -11.77
N VAL A 44 10.37 -27.63 -11.37
CA VAL A 44 10.91 -26.53 -12.17
C VAL A 44 12.42 -26.43 -11.99
N SER A 45 13.15 -26.62 -13.09
CA SER A 45 14.60 -26.41 -13.13
C SER A 45 14.98 -25.32 -14.14
N ILE A 46 15.62 -24.26 -13.67
CA ILE A 46 16.01 -23.09 -14.47
C ILE A 46 17.36 -22.58 -13.95
N ALA A 47 18.28 -22.19 -14.82
CA ALA A 47 19.50 -21.48 -14.49
C ALA A 47 19.51 -20.13 -15.22
N VAL A 48 19.82 -19.06 -14.50
CA VAL A 48 19.99 -17.70 -15.02
C VAL A 48 21.42 -17.26 -14.72
N GLU A 49 22.17 -16.95 -15.75
CA GLU A 49 23.58 -16.58 -15.64
C GLU A 49 23.75 -15.17 -15.04
N ASN A 50 24.94 -14.89 -14.52
CA ASN A 50 25.24 -13.55 -13.98
C ASN A 50 25.12 -12.49 -15.08
N GLY A 51 24.37 -11.42 -14.81
CA GLY A 51 24.10 -10.35 -15.78
C GLY A 51 23.09 -10.70 -16.87
N GLU A 52 22.48 -11.89 -16.83
CA GLU A 52 21.48 -12.30 -17.82
C GLU A 52 20.14 -11.61 -17.56
N PHE A 53 19.54 -11.06 -18.63
CA PHE A 53 18.16 -10.59 -18.60
C PHE A 53 17.22 -11.73 -19.01
N PHE A 54 16.43 -12.22 -18.05
CA PHE A 54 15.53 -13.35 -18.25
C PHE A 54 14.07 -12.95 -18.02
N THR A 55 13.16 -13.45 -18.86
CA THR A 55 11.72 -13.15 -18.75
C THR A 55 10.88 -14.42 -18.63
N LEU A 56 9.98 -14.46 -17.64
CA LEU A 56 8.96 -15.50 -17.49
C LEU A 56 7.64 -15.07 -18.14
N VAL A 57 7.22 -15.75 -19.22
CA VAL A 57 5.98 -15.46 -19.94
C VAL A 57 5.03 -16.65 -19.88
N GLY A 58 3.75 -16.39 -19.61
CA GLY A 58 2.70 -17.41 -19.68
C GLY A 58 1.35 -16.89 -19.16
N PRO A 59 0.26 -17.66 -19.33
CA PRO A 59 -1.10 -17.29 -18.88
C PRO A 59 -1.18 -17.00 -17.37
N SER A 60 -2.26 -16.36 -16.92
CA SER A 60 -2.51 -16.25 -15.48
C SER A 60 -2.55 -17.64 -14.83
N GLY A 61 -2.00 -17.77 -13.62
CA GLY A 61 -1.93 -19.04 -12.90
C GLY A 61 -0.81 -20.00 -13.31
N CYS A 62 0.01 -19.69 -14.33
CA CYS A 62 1.09 -20.58 -14.78
C CYS A 62 2.36 -20.59 -13.90
N GLY A 63 2.26 -20.16 -12.64
CA GLY A 63 3.37 -20.23 -11.68
C GLY A 63 4.38 -19.08 -11.70
N LYS A 64 4.31 -18.09 -12.60
CA LYS A 64 5.31 -16.97 -12.68
C LYS A 64 5.60 -16.28 -11.34
N THR A 65 4.54 -15.79 -10.69
CA THR A 65 4.66 -15.11 -9.40
C THR A 65 5.17 -16.06 -8.34
N THR A 66 4.74 -17.32 -8.37
CA THR A 66 5.22 -18.37 -7.47
C THR A 66 6.71 -18.64 -7.66
N THR A 67 7.21 -18.68 -8.90
CA THR A 67 8.64 -18.83 -9.21
C THR A 67 9.45 -17.66 -8.66
N LEU A 68 9.03 -16.42 -8.93
CA LEU A 68 9.72 -15.23 -8.41
C LEU A 68 9.73 -15.18 -6.88
N ARG A 69 8.61 -15.51 -6.25
CA ARG A 69 8.50 -15.56 -4.80
C ARG A 69 9.31 -16.69 -4.17
N ALA A 70 9.41 -17.84 -4.81
CA ALA A 70 10.25 -18.94 -4.34
C ALA A 70 11.75 -18.57 -4.37
N ILE A 71 12.19 -17.88 -5.43
CA ILE A 71 13.56 -17.32 -5.52
C ILE A 71 13.80 -16.32 -4.37
N ALA A 72 12.89 -15.37 -4.21
CA ALA A 72 12.97 -14.33 -3.19
C ALA A 72 12.72 -14.82 -1.74
N GLY A 73 12.31 -16.08 -1.55
CA GLY A 73 12.10 -16.67 -0.22
C GLY A 73 10.73 -16.42 0.43
N PHE A 74 9.79 -15.81 -0.29
CA PHE A 74 8.42 -15.62 0.18
C PHE A 74 7.57 -16.88 0.08
N GLU A 75 7.97 -17.84 -0.75
CA GLU A 75 7.38 -19.18 -0.81
C GLU A 75 8.44 -20.23 -0.51
N THR A 76 8.12 -21.19 0.35
CA THR A 76 9.01 -22.31 0.65
C THR A 76 8.70 -23.48 -0.29
N PRO A 77 9.66 -23.93 -1.12
CA PRO A 77 9.49 -25.14 -1.92
C PRO A 77 9.16 -26.37 -1.08
N ALA A 78 8.22 -27.18 -1.54
CA ALA A 78 7.93 -28.50 -0.97
C ALA A 78 8.97 -29.54 -1.39
N ALA A 79 9.61 -29.32 -2.54
CA ALA A 79 10.73 -30.13 -3.05
C ALA A 79 11.64 -29.26 -3.91
N GLY A 80 12.86 -29.74 -4.15
CA GLY A 80 13.88 -29.03 -4.92
C GLY A 80 14.60 -27.95 -4.11
N HIS A 81 15.49 -27.21 -4.79
CA HIS A 81 16.36 -26.23 -4.15
C HIS A 81 16.48 -24.93 -4.94
N VAL A 82 16.63 -23.83 -4.22
CA VAL A 82 16.97 -22.52 -4.80
C VAL A 82 18.43 -22.22 -4.50
N ARG A 83 19.16 -21.75 -5.51
CA ARG A 83 20.53 -21.27 -5.39
C ARG A 83 20.66 -19.84 -5.90
N ILE A 84 21.45 -19.05 -5.20
CA ILE A 84 21.81 -17.68 -5.58
C ILE A 84 23.32 -17.55 -5.46
N GLY A 85 24.00 -17.11 -6.52
CA GLY A 85 25.47 -17.07 -6.58
C GLY A 85 26.12 -18.44 -6.29
N GLY A 86 25.46 -19.52 -6.69
CA GLY A 86 25.87 -20.90 -6.41
C GLY A 86 25.57 -21.43 -4.99
N GLN A 87 25.22 -20.56 -4.05
CA GLN A 87 24.89 -20.94 -2.67
C GLN A 87 23.43 -21.36 -2.53
N ARG A 88 23.17 -22.44 -1.80
CA ARG A 88 21.80 -22.84 -1.46
C ARG A 88 21.21 -21.88 -0.45
N VAL A 89 20.00 -21.40 -0.72
CA VAL A 89 19.28 -20.44 0.12
C VAL A 89 18.02 -21.03 0.75
N ASP A 90 17.94 -22.36 0.83
CA ASP A 90 16.84 -23.07 1.49
C ASP A 90 16.72 -22.62 2.96
N GLY A 91 15.55 -22.12 3.36
CA GLY A 91 15.32 -21.65 4.74
C GLY A 91 15.98 -20.30 5.10
N VAL A 92 16.74 -19.69 4.18
CA VAL A 92 17.22 -18.31 4.35
C VAL A 92 16.04 -17.36 4.19
N PRO A 93 15.78 -16.45 5.14
CA PRO A 93 14.66 -15.51 5.06
C PRO A 93 14.89 -14.48 3.94
N PRO A 94 13.82 -13.94 3.33
CA PRO A 94 13.91 -13.03 2.18
C PRO A 94 14.93 -11.89 2.32
N GLU A 95 14.98 -11.26 3.49
CA GLU A 95 15.85 -10.13 3.81
C GLU A 95 17.35 -10.48 3.80
N GLU A 96 17.71 -11.76 3.91
CA GLU A 96 19.10 -12.25 3.89
C GLU A 96 19.50 -12.86 2.54
N ARG A 97 18.58 -12.96 1.56
CA ARG A 97 18.84 -13.60 0.26
C ARG A 97 19.55 -12.73 -0.77
N ASP A 98 19.75 -11.46 -0.46
CA ASP A 98 20.34 -10.47 -1.38
C ASP A 98 19.63 -10.39 -2.76
N VAL A 99 18.29 -10.45 -2.76
CA VAL A 99 17.47 -10.34 -3.96
C VAL A 99 16.54 -9.14 -3.86
N GLY A 100 16.56 -8.29 -4.89
CA GLY A 100 15.55 -7.25 -5.09
C GLY A 100 14.35 -7.79 -5.87
N ILE A 101 13.14 -7.69 -5.30
CA ILE A 101 11.89 -8.00 -6.01
C ILE A 101 11.01 -6.76 -6.09
N VAL A 102 10.40 -6.53 -7.26
CA VAL A 102 9.40 -5.48 -7.46
C VAL A 102 8.06 -6.14 -7.73
N PHE A 103 7.05 -5.83 -6.92
CA PHE A 103 5.69 -6.37 -7.08
C PHE A 103 4.91 -5.57 -8.12
N GLN A 104 3.89 -6.19 -8.73
CA GLN A 104 3.02 -5.54 -9.72
C GLN A 104 2.22 -4.37 -9.15
N ASN A 105 1.95 -4.38 -7.85
CA ASN A 105 1.36 -3.24 -7.16
C ASN A 105 2.47 -2.36 -6.60
N TYR A 106 2.68 -1.22 -7.24
CA TYR A 106 3.63 -0.22 -6.78
C TYR A 106 3.12 0.42 -5.49
N ALA A 107 3.86 0.24 -4.40
CA ALA A 107 3.70 1.03 -3.19
C ALA A 107 4.68 2.20 -3.26
N LEU A 108 4.21 3.35 -3.72
CA LEU A 108 4.89 4.61 -3.42
C LEU A 108 4.53 5.00 -1.99
N PHE A 109 5.48 5.58 -1.26
CA PHE A 109 5.25 6.19 0.04
C PHE A 109 4.66 7.58 -0.20
N PRO A 110 3.33 7.78 -0.02
CA PRO A 110 2.65 9.02 -0.43
C PRO A 110 3.01 10.22 0.45
N HIS A 111 3.63 9.97 1.59
CA HIS A 111 4.12 10.98 2.53
C HIS A 111 5.57 11.39 2.25
N MET A 112 6.22 10.78 1.26
CA MET A 112 7.58 11.05 0.83
C MET A 112 7.58 11.79 -0.51
N SER A 113 8.60 12.61 -0.76
CA SER A 113 8.87 13.18 -2.07
C SER A 113 9.25 12.13 -3.10
N VAL A 114 9.23 12.51 -4.38
CA VAL A 114 9.69 11.63 -5.47
C VAL A 114 11.15 11.24 -5.20
N ARG A 115 11.97 12.20 -4.78
CA ARG A 115 13.36 11.97 -4.37
C ARG A 115 13.44 10.99 -3.21
N GLU A 116 12.65 11.18 -2.16
CA GLU A 116 12.66 10.30 -0.99
C GLU A 116 12.16 8.88 -1.30
N ASN A 117 11.19 8.73 -2.21
CA ASN A 117 10.74 7.44 -2.71
C ASN A 117 11.87 6.70 -3.44
N VAL A 118 12.60 7.37 -4.32
CA VAL A 118 13.75 6.80 -5.05
C VAL A 118 14.93 6.51 -4.09
N ALA A 119 15.17 7.40 -3.13
CA ALA A 119 16.24 7.27 -2.15
C ALA A 119 15.97 6.19 -1.08
N TYR A 120 14.72 5.72 -0.94
CA TYR A 120 14.32 4.85 0.16
C TYR A 120 15.18 3.59 0.26
N GLY A 121 15.44 2.91 -0.86
CA GLY A 121 16.30 1.71 -0.90
C GLY A 121 17.75 1.98 -0.48
N LEU A 122 18.25 3.19 -0.75
CA LEU A 122 19.61 3.61 -0.40
C LEU A 122 19.79 3.95 1.09
N ARG A 123 18.72 3.92 1.89
CA ARG A 123 18.82 4.00 3.36
C ARG A 123 19.37 2.72 3.99
N PHE A 124 19.24 1.59 3.28
CA PHE A 124 19.64 0.27 3.75
C PHE A 124 20.90 -0.23 3.07
N ARG A 125 21.35 0.43 2.01
CA ARG A 125 22.49 0.01 1.20
C ARG A 125 23.18 1.22 0.60
N ASP A 126 24.50 1.25 0.70
CA ASP A 126 25.29 2.31 0.09
C ASP A 126 25.16 2.27 -1.45
N PRO A 127 25.20 3.44 -2.13
CA PRO A 127 25.31 3.49 -3.57
C PRO A 127 26.53 2.70 -4.05
N PRO A 128 26.47 2.05 -5.22
CA PRO A 128 27.64 1.38 -5.79
C PRO A 128 28.74 2.41 -6.12
N GLY A 129 29.99 2.05 -5.80
CA GLY A 129 31.16 2.89 -6.05
C GLY A 129 31.29 4.04 -5.03
N ASP A 130 31.83 5.17 -5.49
CA ASP A 130 32.10 6.36 -4.65
C ASP A 130 30.99 7.42 -4.73
N ALA A 131 29.85 7.10 -5.35
CA ALA A 131 28.74 8.05 -5.52
C ALA A 131 28.02 8.34 -4.21
N THR A 132 27.64 9.59 -3.99
CA THR A 132 26.74 9.96 -2.89
C THR A 132 25.31 9.49 -3.16
N THR A 133 24.50 9.36 -2.11
CA THR A 133 23.07 9.05 -2.25
C THR A 133 22.36 10.06 -3.15
N GLU A 134 22.70 11.34 -3.06
CA GLU A 134 22.07 12.39 -3.88
C GLU A 134 22.40 12.23 -5.36
N GLU A 135 23.68 12.03 -5.70
CA GLU A 135 24.11 11.79 -7.08
C GLU A 135 23.43 10.56 -7.68
N ARG A 136 23.35 9.47 -6.90
CA ARG A 136 22.69 8.24 -7.35
C ARG A 136 21.19 8.45 -7.58
N VAL A 137 20.52 9.21 -6.72
CA VAL A 137 19.08 9.51 -6.89
C VAL A 137 18.85 10.39 -8.10
N ASP A 138 19.70 11.40 -8.35
CA ASP A 138 19.59 12.25 -9.54
C ASP A 138 19.81 11.47 -10.83
N GLU A 139 20.78 10.55 -10.86
CA GLU A 139 21.00 9.63 -11.97
C GLU A 139 19.76 8.76 -12.24
N LEU A 140 19.20 8.14 -11.20
CA LEU A 140 18.00 7.30 -11.31
C LEU A 140 16.79 8.09 -11.80
N LEU A 141 16.58 9.30 -11.29
CA LEU A 141 15.52 10.21 -11.76
C LEU A 141 15.74 10.59 -13.23
N SER A 142 16.98 10.82 -13.65
CA SER A 142 17.29 11.10 -15.05
C SER A 142 17.05 9.88 -15.95
N LEU A 143 17.33 8.67 -15.48
CA LEU A 143 17.14 7.42 -16.24
C LEU A 143 15.67 7.17 -16.60
N VAL A 144 14.75 7.63 -15.75
CA VAL A 144 13.30 7.47 -15.94
C VAL A 144 12.62 8.74 -16.46
N ASP A 145 13.37 9.66 -17.06
CA ASP A 145 12.88 10.95 -17.58
C ASP A 145 12.15 11.83 -16.54
N MET A 146 12.57 11.72 -15.27
CA MET A 146 12.06 12.49 -14.12
C MET A 146 13.10 13.46 -13.53
N ALA A 147 14.12 13.85 -14.30
CA ALA A 147 15.08 14.87 -13.87
C ALA A 147 14.37 16.16 -13.42
N GLY A 148 14.75 16.69 -12.25
CA GLY A 148 14.12 17.87 -11.65
C GLY A 148 12.74 17.65 -11.01
N MET A 149 12.22 16.42 -11.01
CA MET A 149 10.92 16.09 -10.41
C MET A 149 11.02 15.71 -8.92
N GLY A 150 12.23 15.61 -8.36
CA GLY A 150 12.51 15.07 -7.03
C GLY A 150 11.68 15.69 -5.91
N GLU A 151 11.45 17.00 -5.97
CA GLU A 151 10.74 17.78 -4.95
C GLU A 151 9.23 17.93 -5.21
N ARG A 152 8.68 17.29 -6.25
CA ARG A 152 7.27 17.49 -6.67
C ARG A 152 6.28 16.71 -5.80
N THR A 153 6.16 17.13 -4.55
CA THR A 153 5.13 16.65 -3.61
C THR A 153 4.05 17.71 -3.46
N ILE A 154 2.79 17.28 -3.56
CA ILE A 154 1.65 18.10 -3.14
C ILE A 154 1.05 17.44 -1.91
N THR A 155 1.23 18.06 -0.75
CA THR A 155 0.61 17.64 0.50
C THR A 155 -0.73 18.34 0.64
N LEU A 156 -1.82 17.56 0.73
CA LEU A 156 -3.17 18.06 1.00
C LEU A 156 -3.57 17.72 2.43
N ASN A 157 -4.05 18.72 3.17
CA ASN A 157 -4.53 18.50 4.54
C ASN A 157 -5.61 19.52 4.91
N GLY A 158 -6.20 19.43 6.10
CA GLY A 158 -7.22 20.36 6.52
C GLY A 158 -7.72 20.15 7.94
N PHE A 159 -8.75 20.91 8.29
CA PHE A 159 -9.15 21.09 9.68
C PHE A 159 -10.39 20.29 10.08
N SER A 160 -11.09 19.72 9.10
CA SER A 160 -12.40 19.09 9.32
C SER A 160 -12.35 17.92 10.30
N LYS A 161 -11.28 17.12 10.26
CA LYS A 161 -11.18 15.87 11.02
C LYS A 161 -10.45 16.07 12.34
N ALA A 162 -9.20 16.56 12.29
CA ALA A 162 -8.37 16.74 13.47
C ALA A 162 -8.98 17.72 14.49
N TYR A 163 -9.67 18.77 14.04
CA TYR A 163 -10.18 19.83 14.91
C TYR A 163 -11.72 19.88 14.99
N ALA A 164 -12.41 18.84 14.49
CA ALA A 164 -13.88 18.80 14.39
C ALA A 164 -14.52 20.00 13.63
N MET A 165 -13.78 20.61 12.70
CA MET A 165 -14.20 21.83 11.99
C MET A 165 -14.89 21.55 10.64
N THR A 166 -15.65 20.46 10.49
CA THR A 166 -16.24 20.04 9.20
C THR A 166 -17.04 21.14 8.49
N GLY A 167 -17.85 21.88 9.25
CA GLY A 167 -18.68 22.99 8.73
C GLY A 167 -17.91 24.28 8.42
N TRP A 168 -16.65 24.41 8.84
CA TRP A 168 -15.86 25.63 8.66
C TRP A 168 -15.20 25.70 7.29
N ARG A 169 -15.10 24.56 6.59
CA ARG A 169 -14.62 24.47 5.20
C ARG A 169 -13.18 25.00 5.02
N LEU A 170 -12.29 24.66 5.95
CA LEU A 170 -10.87 25.01 5.87
C LEU A 170 -10.00 23.80 5.53
N GLY A 171 -9.22 23.95 4.47
CA GLY A 171 -8.18 23.04 4.04
C GLY A 171 -7.01 23.82 3.46
N TYR A 172 -5.87 23.17 3.31
CA TYR A 172 -4.68 23.75 2.71
C TYR A 172 -3.95 22.70 1.88
N PHE A 173 -3.09 23.19 0.98
CA PHE A 173 -2.09 22.34 0.36
C PHE A 173 -0.73 23.01 0.47
N ALA A 174 0.31 22.20 0.53
CA ALA A 174 1.70 22.63 0.51
C ALA A 174 2.44 21.87 -0.61
N GLY A 175 3.39 22.52 -1.25
CA GLY A 175 4.18 21.94 -2.33
C GLY A 175 5.16 22.95 -2.92
N PRO A 176 5.80 22.61 -4.06
CA PRO A 176 6.71 23.52 -4.77
C PRO A 176 6.12 24.90 -5.02
N ALA A 177 6.92 25.95 -4.78
CA ALA A 177 6.48 27.34 -4.92
C ALA A 177 5.89 27.65 -6.31
N GLU A 178 6.49 27.09 -7.36
CA GLU A 178 6.02 27.22 -8.74
C GLU A 178 4.60 26.65 -8.92
N LEU A 179 4.31 25.50 -8.30
CA LEU A 179 2.97 24.89 -8.34
C LEU A 179 1.96 25.68 -7.51
N ILE A 180 2.37 26.21 -6.35
CA ILE A 180 1.52 27.06 -5.51
C ILE A 180 1.14 28.35 -6.26
N GLU A 181 2.07 28.96 -6.98
CA GLU A 181 1.79 30.17 -7.78
C GLU A 181 0.73 29.92 -8.85
N GLU A 182 0.89 28.85 -9.63
CA GLU A 182 -0.07 28.48 -10.68
C GLU A 182 -1.43 28.06 -10.10
N ALA A 183 -1.44 27.30 -9.01
CA ALA A 183 -2.67 26.94 -8.31
C ALA A 183 -3.40 28.16 -7.75
N GLY A 184 -2.67 29.18 -7.28
CA GLY A 184 -3.23 30.46 -6.85
C GLY A 184 -3.97 31.19 -7.97
N LYS A 185 -3.44 31.17 -9.20
CA LYS A 185 -4.08 31.75 -10.41
C LYS A 185 -5.41 31.04 -10.69
N VAL A 186 -5.42 29.71 -10.69
CA VAL A 186 -6.65 28.92 -10.90
C VAL A 186 -7.66 29.15 -9.79
N HIS A 187 -7.21 29.13 -8.53
CA HIS A 187 -8.05 29.32 -7.36
C HIS A 187 -8.75 30.69 -7.40
N GLY A 188 -7.99 31.76 -7.65
CA GLY A 188 -8.52 33.13 -7.72
C GLY A 188 -9.60 33.36 -8.77
N HIS A 189 -9.65 32.54 -9.83
CA HIS A 189 -10.70 32.59 -10.84
C HIS A 189 -11.85 31.59 -10.59
N SER A 190 -11.63 30.56 -9.78
CA SER A 190 -12.60 29.48 -9.57
C SER A 190 -13.48 29.71 -8.34
N VAL A 191 -12.90 30.17 -7.23
CA VAL A 191 -13.59 30.35 -5.97
C VAL A 191 -12.91 31.42 -5.11
N SER A 192 -13.68 32.13 -4.29
CA SER A 192 -13.11 32.99 -3.27
C SER A 192 -12.39 32.16 -2.21
N CYS A 193 -11.23 32.64 -1.73
CA CYS A 193 -10.50 32.03 -0.61
C CYS A 193 -11.38 31.84 0.63
N ALA A 194 -10.96 30.94 1.53
CA ALA A 194 -11.65 30.68 2.79
C ALA A 194 -11.95 31.99 3.55
N VAL A 195 -13.14 32.10 4.12
CA VAL A 195 -13.59 33.33 4.79
C VAL A 195 -12.68 33.70 5.96
N ASN A 196 -12.48 35.01 6.17
CA ASN A 196 -11.50 35.55 7.12
C ASN A 196 -11.60 34.94 8.54
N PHE A 197 -12.81 34.90 9.13
CA PHE A 197 -12.97 34.37 10.49
C PHE A 197 -12.66 32.87 10.61
N VAL A 198 -12.85 32.10 9.52
CA VAL A 198 -12.48 30.68 9.46
C VAL A 198 -10.96 30.53 9.47
N GLN A 199 -10.23 31.40 8.76
CA GLN A 199 -8.76 31.38 8.80
C GLN A 199 -8.23 31.66 10.22
N HIS A 200 -8.82 32.63 10.92
CA HIS A 200 -8.47 32.89 12.33
C HIS A 200 -8.79 31.70 13.25
N ALA A 201 -9.93 31.04 13.07
CA ALA A 201 -10.24 29.82 13.80
C ALA A 201 -9.24 28.69 13.50
N GLY A 202 -8.75 28.58 12.26
CA GLY A 202 -7.69 27.64 11.90
C GLY A 202 -6.36 27.93 12.60
N VAL A 203 -5.97 29.21 12.71
CA VAL A 203 -4.77 29.61 13.46
C VAL A 203 -4.92 29.28 14.95
N GLU A 204 -6.10 29.51 15.52
CA GLU A 204 -6.41 29.16 16.91
C GLU A 204 -6.33 27.64 17.14
N ALA A 205 -6.93 26.87 16.23
CA ALA A 205 -6.87 25.41 16.26
C ALA A 205 -5.42 24.89 16.26
N LEU A 206 -4.56 25.42 15.39
CA LEU A 206 -3.14 25.01 15.32
C LEU A 206 -2.32 25.34 16.56
N ARG A 207 -2.72 26.34 17.36
CA ARG A 207 -1.90 26.85 18.46
C ARG A 207 -2.32 26.35 19.83
N ASN A 208 -3.60 26.08 20.02
CA ASN A 208 -4.18 25.96 21.36
C ASN A 208 -5.06 24.72 21.56
N THR A 209 -5.02 23.73 20.65
CA THR A 209 -5.94 22.57 20.72
C THR A 209 -5.27 21.19 20.77
N ASP A 210 -3.95 21.11 20.89
CA ASP A 210 -3.23 19.82 20.89
C ASP A 210 -3.76 18.83 21.94
N GLU A 211 -4.07 19.30 23.16
CA GLU A 211 -4.68 18.48 24.22
C GLU A 211 -6.07 17.96 23.81
N ALA A 212 -6.93 18.83 23.28
CA ALA A 212 -8.27 18.44 22.82
C ALA A 212 -8.22 17.46 21.62
N VAL A 213 -7.22 17.60 20.75
CA VAL A 213 -6.98 16.64 19.64
C VAL A 213 -6.57 15.28 20.21
N ALA A 214 -5.68 15.25 21.20
CA ALA A 214 -5.25 14.01 21.84
C ALA A 214 -6.41 13.31 22.57
N GLU A 215 -7.24 14.06 23.31
CA GLU A 215 -8.45 13.54 23.95
C GLU A 215 -9.42 12.94 22.93
N MET A 216 -9.64 13.63 21.81
CA MET A 216 -10.51 13.16 20.74
C MET A 216 -9.96 11.91 20.05
N ALA A 217 -8.65 11.83 19.84
CA ALA A 217 -8.00 10.63 19.29
C ALA A 217 -8.18 9.43 20.22
N ALA A 218 -7.94 9.60 21.52
CA ALA A 218 -8.17 8.55 22.52
C ALA A 218 -9.64 8.11 22.58
N ALA A 219 -10.59 9.04 22.44
CA ALA A 219 -12.01 8.71 22.38
C ALA A 219 -12.37 7.90 21.11
N PHE A 220 -11.74 8.19 19.96
CA PHE A 220 -11.93 7.38 18.75
C PHE A 220 -11.30 6.00 18.87
N GLU A 221 -10.14 5.90 19.52
CA GLU A 221 -9.48 4.63 19.82
C GLU A 221 -10.37 3.73 20.69
N GLN A 222 -10.91 4.28 21.79
CA GLN A 222 -11.85 3.54 22.66
C GLN A 222 -13.09 3.05 21.89
N ARG A 223 -13.65 3.88 20.99
CA ARG A 223 -14.81 3.49 20.18
C ARG A 223 -14.47 2.43 19.14
N ARG A 224 -13.27 2.51 18.54
CA ARG A 224 -12.76 1.48 17.62
C ARG A 224 -12.68 0.14 18.34
N ASP A 225 -12.00 0.10 19.48
CA ASP A 225 -11.76 -1.13 20.22
C ASP A 225 -13.08 -1.75 20.69
N MET A 226 -14.00 -0.93 21.21
CA MET A 226 -15.35 -1.35 21.58
C MET A 226 -16.14 -1.94 20.40
N LEU A 227 -16.09 -1.32 19.21
CA LEU A 227 -16.79 -1.87 18.04
C LEU A 227 -16.21 -3.21 17.58
N ILE A 228 -14.88 -3.35 17.62
CA ILE A 228 -14.22 -4.61 17.26
C ILE A 228 -14.63 -5.72 18.23
N GLU A 229 -14.64 -5.44 19.53
CA GLU A 229 -15.07 -6.39 20.56
C GLU A 229 -16.55 -6.79 20.37
N GLU A 230 -17.45 -5.82 20.21
CA GLU A 230 -18.89 -6.06 20.02
C GLU A 230 -19.19 -6.85 18.74
N LEU A 231 -18.45 -6.61 17.65
CA LEU A 231 -18.59 -7.37 16.40
C LEU A 231 -18.05 -8.80 16.56
N ALA A 232 -16.92 -8.98 17.25
CA ALA A 232 -16.36 -10.30 17.53
C ALA A 232 -17.30 -11.15 18.39
N ASP A 233 -17.96 -10.56 19.40
CA ASP A 233 -18.98 -11.22 20.23
C ASP A 233 -20.19 -11.70 19.41
N ARG A 234 -20.46 -11.04 18.27
CA ARG A 234 -21.50 -11.40 17.29
C ARG A 234 -20.97 -12.29 16.16
N GLY A 235 -19.73 -12.78 16.27
CA GLY A 235 -19.13 -13.70 15.30
C GLY A 235 -18.60 -13.04 14.02
N VAL A 236 -18.46 -11.71 14.00
CA VAL A 236 -17.93 -10.95 12.85
C VAL A 236 -16.51 -10.48 13.15
N GLU A 237 -15.54 -11.06 12.45
CA GLU A 237 -14.16 -10.61 12.52
C GLU A 237 -13.90 -9.45 11.54
N VAL A 238 -13.22 -8.41 12.02
CA VAL A 238 -12.93 -7.19 11.27
C VAL A 238 -11.46 -6.81 11.39
N PRO A 239 -10.81 -6.36 10.30
CA PRO A 239 -9.45 -5.83 10.37
C PRO A 239 -9.40 -4.57 11.25
N ALA A 240 -8.50 -4.55 12.24
CA ALA A 240 -8.33 -3.40 13.12
C ALA A 240 -7.69 -2.20 12.37
N PRO A 241 -8.35 -1.03 12.28
CA PRO A 241 -7.78 0.12 11.61
C PRO A 241 -6.72 0.81 12.48
N GLU A 242 -5.59 1.16 11.88
CA GLU A 242 -4.49 1.89 12.52
C GLU A 242 -4.76 3.40 12.65
N GLY A 243 -5.78 3.92 11.97
CA GLY A 243 -6.12 5.34 12.01
C GLY A 243 -7.46 5.68 11.36
N ALA A 244 -7.68 6.98 11.16
CA ALA A 244 -8.99 7.55 10.79
C ALA A 244 -10.08 7.17 11.81
N PHE A 245 -11.35 7.24 11.40
CA PHE A 245 -12.48 6.87 12.25
C PHE A 245 -13.50 5.98 11.52
N TYR A 246 -12.99 5.11 10.65
CA TYR A 246 -13.79 4.21 9.82
C TYR A 246 -13.42 2.75 10.07
N LEU A 247 -14.42 1.89 10.04
CA LEU A 247 -14.29 0.44 10.10
C LEU A 247 -14.86 -0.14 8.80
N MET A 248 -14.18 -1.13 8.23
CA MET A 248 -14.64 -1.86 7.04
C MET A 248 -15.27 -3.18 7.51
N LEU A 249 -16.60 -3.20 7.58
CA LEU A 249 -17.38 -4.36 7.99
C LEU A 249 -17.52 -5.31 6.80
N PRO A 250 -17.10 -6.59 6.87
CA PRO A 250 -17.38 -7.55 5.80
C PRO A 250 -18.89 -7.79 5.72
N VAL A 251 -19.41 -7.80 4.49
CA VAL A 251 -20.84 -7.99 4.19
C VAL A 251 -21.00 -8.91 2.98
N ALA A 252 -22.23 -9.16 2.54
CA ALA A 252 -22.51 -9.94 1.33
C ALA A 252 -21.76 -9.39 0.10
N GLU A 253 -21.54 -10.24 -0.91
CA GLU A 253 -20.82 -9.87 -2.14
C GLU A 253 -21.44 -8.65 -2.83
N ASP A 254 -22.77 -8.54 -2.80
CA ASP A 254 -23.51 -7.33 -3.19
C ASP A 254 -23.61 -6.35 -2.01
N ASP A 255 -22.53 -5.60 -1.79
CA ASP A 255 -22.44 -4.62 -0.71
C ASP A 255 -23.43 -3.46 -0.86
N GLN A 256 -23.84 -3.14 -2.08
CA GLN A 256 -24.82 -2.10 -2.34
C GLN A 256 -26.21 -2.54 -1.87
N ALA A 257 -26.65 -3.73 -2.26
CA ALA A 257 -27.91 -4.29 -1.78
C ALA A 257 -27.94 -4.42 -0.25
N TRP A 258 -26.83 -4.87 0.35
CA TRP A 258 -26.70 -4.93 1.81
C TRP A 258 -26.87 -3.55 2.46
N CYS A 259 -26.20 -2.51 1.94
CA CYS A 259 -26.33 -1.14 2.45
C CYS A 259 -27.76 -0.58 2.29
N GLU A 260 -28.45 -0.91 1.20
CA GLU A 260 -29.85 -0.54 0.95
C GLU A 260 -30.80 -1.20 1.96
N THR A 261 -30.61 -2.48 2.26
CA THR A 261 -31.36 -3.18 3.32
C THR A 261 -31.04 -2.62 4.70
N ALA A 262 -29.76 -2.36 5.00
CA ALA A 262 -29.35 -1.80 6.29
C ALA A 262 -30.02 -0.45 6.59
N ILE A 263 -30.14 0.44 5.60
CA ILE A 263 -30.85 1.72 5.78
C ILE A 263 -32.37 1.57 5.72
N GLY A 264 -32.88 0.71 4.84
CA GLY A 264 -34.31 0.53 4.61
C GLY A 264 -35.03 -0.18 5.76
N GLU A 265 -34.41 -1.23 6.28
CA GLU A 265 -35.01 -2.13 7.28
C GLU A 265 -34.42 -1.88 8.68
N ALA A 266 -33.09 -1.94 8.82
CA ALA A 266 -32.44 -1.74 10.12
C ALA A 266 -32.28 -0.25 10.49
N HIS A 267 -32.58 0.69 9.58
CA HIS A 267 -32.38 2.13 9.77
C HIS A 267 -30.94 2.52 10.18
N VAL A 268 -29.95 1.81 9.64
CA VAL A 268 -28.53 2.06 9.84
C VAL A 268 -27.89 2.48 8.52
N ALA A 269 -27.46 3.74 8.43
CA ALA A 269 -26.80 4.25 7.23
C ALA A 269 -25.32 3.87 7.21
N THR A 270 -24.91 3.16 6.17
CA THR A 270 -23.52 2.80 5.88
C THR A 270 -23.18 3.20 4.44
N VAL A 271 -21.93 3.01 4.01
CA VAL A 271 -21.51 3.29 2.63
C VAL A 271 -20.91 2.03 2.00
N PRO A 272 -21.36 1.60 0.81
CA PRO A 272 -20.84 0.38 0.18
C PRO A 272 -19.36 0.53 -0.17
N GLY A 273 -18.62 -0.56 0.02
CA GLY A 273 -17.18 -0.65 -0.18
C GLY A 273 -16.78 -0.56 -1.65
N SER A 274 -17.68 -0.95 -2.55
CA SER A 274 -17.57 -0.78 -4.01
C SER A 274 -17.34 0.67 -4.42
N ALA A 275 -17.88 1.65 -3.67
CA ALA A 275 -17.59 3.08 -3.87
C ALA A 275 -16.12 3.46 -3.55
N PHE A 276 -15.39 2.60 -2.85
CA PHE A 276 -13.97 2.75 -2.48
C PHE A 276 -13.08 1.67 -3.13
N GLY A 277 -13.60 0.88 -4.07
CA GLY A 277 -12.84 -0.20 -4.71
C GLY A 277 -12.59 -1.41 -3.79
N THR A 278 -13.42 -1.61 -2.76
CA THR A 278 -13.34 -2.73 -1.80
C THR A 278 -14.70 -3.43 -1.71
N PRO A 279 -15.15 -4.12 -2.78
CA PRO A 279 -16.45 -4.80 -2.80
C PRO A 279 -16.54 -5.90 -1.72
N GLY A 280 -17.76 -6.17 -1.23
CA GLY A 280 -18.00 -7.11 -0.12
C GLY A 280 -17.74 -6.51 1.27
N TYR A 281 -17.61 -5.19 1.37
CA TYR A 281 -17.48 -4.49 2.63
C TYR A 281 -18.44 -3.30 2.72
N ALA A 282 -18.87 -2.96 3.92
CA ALA A 282 -19.57 -1.72 4.22
C ALA A 282 -18.69 -0.83 5.11
N ARG A 283 -18.52 0.44 4.74
CA ARG A 283 -17.77 1.41 5.54
C ARG A 283 -18.67 2.00 6.62
N VAL A 284 -18.32 1.75 7.87
CA VAL A 284 -18.99 2.27 9.07
C VAL A 284 -18.14 3.39 9.69
N SER A 285 -18.76 4.53 10.01
CA SER A 285 -18.10 5.64 10.71
C SER A 285 -18.36 5.53 12.21
N TYR A 286 -17.29 5.49 13.01
CA TYR A 286 -17.40 5.49 14.48
C TYR A 286 -17.19 6.86 15.11
N ALA A 287 -17.29 7.92 14.30
CA ALA A 287 -17.43 9.29 14.78
C ALA A 287 -18.85 9.60 15.29
N ASN A 288 -19.31 8.82 16.27
CA ASN A 288 -20.62 8.97 16.92
C ASN A 288 -20.51 8.60 18.41
N SER A 289 -21.59 8.72 19.17
CA SER A 289 -21.63 8.27 20.57
C SER A 289 -21.64 6.74 20.66
N THR A 290 -21.07 6.20 21.73
CA THR A 290 -21.01 4.76 21.98
C THR A 290 -22.41 4.14 22.03
N GLU A 291 -23.40 4.85 22.58
CA GLU A 291 -24.80 4.39 22.63
C GLU A 291 -25.39 4.22 21.24
N ARG A 292 -25.17 5.20 20.35
CA ARG A 292 -25.64 5.13 18.95
C ARG A 292 -24.93 4.03 18.16
N LEU A 293 -23.66 3.77 18.45
CA LEU A 293 -22.90 2.70 17.81
C LEU A 293 -23.41 1.32 18.22
N ARG A 294 -23.64 1.09 19.53
CA ARG A 294 -24.24 -0.16 20.01
C ARG A 294 -25.64 -0.37 19.44
N GLU A 295 -26.48 0.66 19.49
CA GLU A 295 -27.82 0.61 18.90
C GLU A 295 -27.79 0.28 17.40
N ALA A 296 -26.78 0.76 16.66
CA ALA A 296 -26.63 0.39 15.26
C ALA A 296 -26.26 -1.09 15.09
N LEU A 297 -25.34 -1.63 15.90
CA LEU A 297 -24.98 -3.05 15.86
C LEU A 297 -26.17 -3.94 16.23
N ASP A 298 -26.91 -3.59 17.28
CA ASP A 298 -28.10 -4.34 17.72
C ASP A 298 -29.15 -4.39 16.60
N ARG A 299 -29.40 -3.27 15.93
CA ARG A 299 -30.35 -3.23 14.80
C ARG A 299 -29.89 -4.07 13.60
N LEU A 300 -28.59 -4.07 13.30
CA LEU A 300 -28.05 -4.91 12.22
C LEU A 300 -28.19 -6.40 12.57
N ASP A 301 -27.91 -6.76 13.83
CA ASP A 301 -28.06 -8.12 14.35
C ASP A 301 -29.52 -8.61 14.32
N GLU A 302 -30.45 -7.79 14.81
CA GLU A 302 -31.90 -8.08 14.80
C GLU A 302 -32.46 -8.34 13.39
N HIS A 303 -31.83 -7.80 12.35
CA HIS A 303 -32.21 -7.97 10.95
C HIS A 303 -31.35 -9.02 10.21
N GLY A 304 -30.49 -9.77 10.91
CA GLY A 304 -29.65 -10.81 10.32
C GLY A 304 -28.56 -10.27 9.38
N LEU A 305 -28.18 -9.00 9.52
CA LEU A 305 -27.20 -8.34 8.65
C LEU A 305 -25.76 -8.53 9.11
N LEU A 306 -25.54 -9.17 10.26
CA LEU A 306 -24.22 -9.53 10.80
C LEU A 306 -23.91 -11.03 10.69
N ASP A 307 -24.85 -11.85 10.21
CA ASP A 307 -24.61 -13.28 10.04
C ASP A 307 -23.71 -13.56 8.83
N ALA A 308 -22.50 -14.06 9.07
CA ALA A 308 -21.51 -14.40 8.03
C ALA A 308 -21.91 -15.58 7.11
N SER A 309 -23.17 -16.04 7.18
CA SER A 309 -23.71 -17.20 6.47
C SER A 309 -24.87 -16.88 5.51
N ALA A 310 -25.16 -15.60 5.27
CA ALA A 310 -26.17 -15.13 4.30
C ALA A 310 -25.55 -14.72 2.97
#